data_AF-A0A966NK18-F1
#
_entry.id   AF-A0A966NK18-F1
#
_cell.length_a   1.000
_cell.length_b   1.000
_cell.length_c   1.000
_cell.angle_alpha   90.00
_cell.angle_beta   90.00
_cell.angle_gamma   90.00
#
_symmetry.space_group_name_H-M   'P 1'
#
loop_
_entity.id
_entity.type
_entity.pdbx_description
1 polymer ?
#
loop_
_entity_poly.entity_id
_entity_poly.type
_entity_poly.pdbx_seq_one_letter_code
_entity_poly.pdbx_strand_id
1 'polypeptide(L)'
;ATAAQLELLKLYFTGVAAYDKCCGLSGTGRLKHPKIGTKISEKLFEQIREEPAEIIVSGCPSCRDGVKMQKEILAAKKDEIANFEVSGIFQEIMKTVKS
;
A
#
# COMPACT_ATOMS: atom_id res chain seq x y z
N ALA A 1 -5.93 -5.07 5.15
CA ALA A 1 -5.41 -6.06 6.12
C ALA A 1 -6.58 -6.69 6.86
N THR A 2 -6.46 -7.90 7.42
CA THR A 2 -7.48 -8.46 8.32
C THR A 2 -7.40 -7.81 9.71
N ALA A 3 -8.44 -7.94 10.53
CA ALA A 3 -8.40 -7.43 11.91
C ALA A 3 -7.21 -8.00 12.71
N ALA A 4 -6.95 -9.30 12.57
CA ALA A 4 -5.79 -9.95 13.20
C ALA A 4 -4.45 -9.36 12.74
N GLN A 5 -4.33 -8.98 11.47
CA GLN A 5 -3.11 -8.31 10.97
C GLN A 5 -2.94 -6.91 11.57
N LEU A 6 -4.02 -6.18 11.82
CA LEU A 6 -3.96 -4.86 12.46
C LEU A 6 -3.55 -4.99 13.92
N GLU A 7 -4.16 -5.90 14.67
CA GLU A 7 -3.78 -6.16 16.07
C GLU A 7 -2.32 -6.62 16.18
N LEU A 8 -1.86 -7.49 15.27
CA LEU A 8 -0.46 -7.88 15.21
C LEU A 8 0.46 -6.67 14.98
N LEU A 9 0.14 -5.81 14.02
CA LEU A 9 0.95 -4.61 13.74
C LEU A 9 1.00 -3.65 14.94
N LYS A 10 -0.11 -3.48 15.67
CA LYS A 10 -0.17 -2.63 16.87
C LYS A 10 0.72 -3.12 18.01
N LEU A 11 1.13 -4.38 18.02
CA LEU A 11 2.10 -4.89 19.00
C LEU A 11 3.53 -4.40 18.73
N TYR A 12 3.84 -4.01 17.49
CA TYR A 12 5.19 -3.63 17.06
C TYR A 12 5.32 -2.15 16.66
N PHE A 13 4.22 -1.50 16.27
CA PHE A 13 4.21 -0.15 15.72
C PHE A 13 3.15 0.73 16.38
N THR A 14 3.42 2.03 16.46
CA THR A 14 2.44 3.05 16.86
C THR A 14 1.79 3.68 15.61
N GLY A 15 0.61 4.28 15.76
CA GLY A 15 -0.07 4.96 14.63
C GLY A 15 -0.58 4.03 13.53
N VAL A 16 -0.81 2.75 13.83
CA VAL A 16 -1.29 1.77 12.85
C VAL A 16 -2.73 2.09 12.42
N ALA A 17 -2.89 2.41 11.13
CA ALA A 17 -4.19 2.63 10.47
C ALA A 17 -4.40 1.66 9.29
N ALA A 18 -5.66 1.48 8.89
CA ALA A 18 -6.04 0.61 7.79
C ALA A 18 -6.67 1.42 6.65
N TYR A 19 -6.09 1.31 5.45
CA TYR A 19 -6.74 1.80 4.24
C TYR A 19 -7.77 0.79 3.73
N ASP A 20 -8.93 1.28 3.29
CA ASP A 20 -10.06 0.45 2.86
C ASP A 20 -10.23 0.42 1.33
N LYS A 21 -9.48 1.25 0.60
CA LYS A 21 -9.50 1.28 -0.86
C LYS A 21 -8.58 0.22 -1.48
N CYS A 22 -9.02 -0.30 -2.62
CA CYS A 22 -8.29 -1.34 -3.36
C CYS A 22 -7.04 -0.77 -4.06
N CYS A 23 -5.96 -1.54 -4.10
CA CYS A 23 -4.74 -1.20 -4.84
C CYS A 23 -4.91 -1.14 -6.37
N GLY A 24 -6.02 -1.69 -6.90
CA GLY A 24 -6.36 -1.68 -8.31
C GLY A 24 -5.71 -2.78 -9.16
N LEU A 25 -4.79 -3.61 -8.63
CA LEU A 25 -4.12 -4.65 -9.43
C LEU A 25 -5.01 -5.88 -9.69
N SER A 26 -5.71 -6.38 -8.65
CA SER A 26 -6.61 -7.55 -8.70
C SER A 26 -6.02 -8.74 -9.49
N GLY A 27 -4.82 -9.19 -9.10
CA GLY A 27 -4.06 -10.21 -9.84
C GLY A 27 -3.55 -9.64 -11.17
N THR A 28 -4.14 -10.05 -12.29
CA THR A 28 -3.81 -9.51 -13.63
C THR A 28 -4.86 -8.54 -14.17
N GLY A 29 -5.86 -8.16 -13.35
CA GLY A 29 -6.97 -7.30 -13.77
C GLY A 29 -6.52 -5.96 -14.34
N ARG A 30 -5.56 -5.29 -13.68
CA ARG A 30 -4.97 -4.04 -14.19
C ARG A 30 -4.17 -4.22 -15.48
N LEU A 31 -3.54 -5.37 -15.68
CA LEU A 31 -2.81 -5.65 -16.92
C LEU A 31 -3.76 -5.73 -18.12
N LYS A 32 -4.95 -6.31 -17.91
CA LYS A 32 -6.01 -6.39 -18.93
C LYS A 32 -6.78 -5.08 -19.10
N HIS A 33 -6.97 -4.33 -18.01
CA HIS A 33 -7.75 -3.10 -17.98
C HIS A 33 -7.00 -1.98 -17.25
N PRO A 34 -5.93 -1.43 -17.85
CA PRO A 34 -5.01 -0.52 -17.16
C PRO A 34 -5.67 0.78 -16.70
N LYS A 35 -6.58 1.34 -17.51
CA LYS A 35 -7.32 2.56 -17.14
C LYS A 35 -8.21 2.33 -15.92
N ILE A 36 -8.92 1.20 -15.86
CA ILE A 36 -9.81 0.86 -14.74
C ILE A 36 -9.00 0.63 -13.48
N GLY A 37 -7.95 -0.20 -13.54
CA GLY A 37 -7.11 -0.48 -12.38
C GLY A 37 -6.41 0.76 -11.85
N THR A 38 -5.99 1.68 -12.72
CA THR A 38 -5.40 2.97 -12.33
C THR A 38 -6.43 3.85 -11.62
N LYS A 39 -7.63 4.00 -12.17
CA LYS A 39 -8.70 4.79 -11.55
C LYS A 39 -9.14 4.24 -10.18
N ILE A 40 -9.07 2.93 -9.98
CA ILE A 40 -9.31 2.32 -8.66
C ILE A 40 -8.17 2.68 -7.70
N SER A 41 -6.92 2.55 -8.15
CA SER A 41 -5.73 2.82 -7.34
C SER A 41 -5.62 4.30 -6.93
N GLU A 42 -6.08 5.23 -7.77
CA GLU A 42 -6.14 6.67 -7.47
C GLU A 42 -6.88 6.96 -6.16
N LYS A 43 -7.98 6.26 -5.88
CA LYS A 43 -8.74 6.40 -4.63
C LYS A 43 -7.96 5.99 -3.39
N LEU A 44 -7.11 4.96 -3.50
CA LEU A 44 -6.22 4.56 -2.42
C LEU A 44 -5.15 5.63 -2.18
N PHE A 45 -4.62 6.23 -3.24
CA PHE A 45 -3.61 7.29 -3.13
C PHE A 45 -4.18 8.62 -2.65
N GLU A 46 -5.45 8.90 -2.90
CA GLU A 46 -6.19 9.99 -2.24
C GLU A 46 -6.25 9.76 -0.73
N GLN A 47 -6.64 8.56 -0.29
CA GLN A 47 -6.67 8.22 1.14
C GLN A 47 -5.28 8.31 1.80
N ILE A 48 -4.22 7.83 1.13
CA ILE A 48 -2.84 7.95 1.62
C ILE A 48 -2.39 9.41 1.72
N ARG A 49 -2.90 10.31 0.85
CA ARG A 49 -2.60 11.74 0.95
C ARG A 49 -3.33 12.41 2.12
N GLU A 50 -4.55 11.98 2.40
CA GLU A 50 -5.34 12.47 3.55
C GLU A 50 -4.78 11.97 4.88
N GLU A 51 -4.33 10.72 4.93
CA GLU A 51 -3.78 10.06 6.10
C GLU A 51 -2.38 9.52 5.75
N PRO A 52 -1.32 10.35 5.76
CA PRO A 52 0.01 9.93 5.35
C PRO A 52 0.62 8.92 6.33
N ALA A 53 1.31 7.91 5.77
CA ALA A 53 2.07 6.93 6.53
C ALA A 53 3.50 6.85 6.01
N GLU A 54 4.46 6.59 6.90
CA GLU A 54 5.87 6.37 6.52
C GLU A 54 6.05 5.03 5.78
N ILE A 55 5.28 4.01 6.19
CA ILE A 55 5.38 2.65 5.66
C ILE A 55 3.98 2.11 5.38
N ILE A 56 3.76 1.65 4.15
CA ILE A 56 2.56 0.92 3.75
C ILE A 56 2.87 -0.56 3.70
N VAL A 57 2.18 -1.34 4.54
CA VAL A 57 2.35 -2.79 4.62
C VAL A 57 1.15 -3.54 4.07
N SER A 58 1.42 -4.69 3.43
CA SER A 58 0.36 -5.60 3.01
C SER A 58 0.82 -7.05 3.07
N GLY A 59 -0.05 -7.93 3.60
CA GLY A 59 0.13 -9.38 3.52
C GLY A 59 -0.07 -9.94 2.11
N CYS A 60 -0.77 -9.22 1.23
CA CYS A 60 -1.01 -9.61 -0.15
C CYS A 60 0.10 -9.07 -1.08
N PRO A 61 0.87 -9.94 -1.77
CA PRO A 61 1.94 -9.51 -2.69
C PRO A 61 1.42 -8.63 -3.83
N SER A 62 0.31 -9.00 -4.47
CA SER A 62 -0.26 -8.23 -5.57
C SER A 62 -0.75 -6.85 -5.13
N CYS A 63 -1.15 -6.68 -3.86
CA CYS A 63 -1.43 -5.33 -3.35
C CYS A 63 -0.17 -4.48 -3.25
N ARG A 64 0.97 -5.04 -2.83
CA ARG A 64 2.24 -4.31 -2.79
C ARG A 64 2.68 -3.92 -4.20
N ASP A 65 2.61 -4.85 -5.15
CA ASP A 65 2.96 -4.58 -6.55
C ASP A 65 2.03 -3.52 -7.15
N GLY A 66 0.72 -3.60 -6.87
CA GLY A 66 -0.26 -2.62 -7.33
C GLY A 66 0.01 -1.20 -6.83
N VAL A 67 0.39 -1.07 -5.55
CA VAL A 67 0.79 0.21 -4.96
C VAL A 67 2.08 0.72 -5.59
N LYS A 68 3.11 -0.13 -5.73
CA LYS A 68 4.39 0.25 -6.37
C LYS A 68 4.18 0.73 -7.82
N MET A 69 3.41 -0.02 -8.61
CA MET A 69 3.05 0.37 -9.98
C MET A 69 2.36 1.73 -10.03
N GLN A 70 1.45 2.02 -9.08
CA GLN A 70 0.79 3.33 -9.04
C GLN A 70 1.77 4.45 -8.66
N LYS A 71 2.70 4.22 -7.71
CA LYS A 71 3.76 5.19 -7.39
C LYS A 71 4.58 5.55 -8.63
N GLU A 72 4.99 4.54 -9.40
CA GLU A 72 5.76 4.74 -10.64
C GLU A 72 4.98 5.55 -11.68
N ILE A 73 3.68 5.29 -11.82
CA ILE A 73 2.81 6.05 -12.74
C ILE A 73 2.68 7.52 -12.29
N LEU A 74 2.51 7.79 -11.00
CA LEU A 74 2.46 9.16 -10.48
C LEU A 74 3.81 9.87 -10.63
N ALA A 75 4.92 9.17 -10.42
CA ALA A 75 6.27 9.69 -10.69
C ALA A 75 6.46 10.09 -12.15
N ALA A 76 6.04 9.24 -13.09
CA ALA A 76 6.12 9.54 -14.51
C ALA A 76 5.26 10.75 -14.90
N LYS A 77 4.15 11.00 -14.20
CA LYS A 77 3.28 12.16 -14.39
C LYS A 77 3.78 13.44 -13.70
N LYS A 78 4.87 13.37 -12.92
CA LYS A 78 5.36 14.45 -12.04
C LYS A 78 4.29 14.94 -11.07
N ASP A 79 3.41 14.03 -10.65
CA ASP A 79 2.38 14.30 -9.66
C ASP A 79 2.97 14.27 -8.24
N GLU A 80 2.27 14.80 -7.27
CA GLU A 80 2.68 14.75 -5.86
C GLU A 80 2.63 13.30 -5.36
N ILE A 81 3.79 12.77 -4.94
CA ILE A 81 3.92 11.40 -4.43
C ILE A 81 4.16 11.47 -2.94
N ALA A 82 3.28 10.83 -2.15
CA ALA A 82 3.56 10.62 -0.74
C ALA A 82 4.83 9.77 -0.57
N ASN A 83 5.78 10.27 0.23
CA ASN A 83 7.04 9.58 0.46
C ASN A 83 6.85 8.46 1.49
N PHE A 84 6.57 7.25 1.02
CA PHE A 84 6.37 6.08 1.87
C PHE A 84 7.04 4.81 1.31
N GLU A 85 7.45 3.90 2.18
CA GLU A 85 7.93 2.58 1.78
C GLU A 85 6.79 1.58 1.58
N VAL A 86 7.01 0.54 0.75
CA VAL A 86 6.04 -0.54 0.56
C VAL A 86 6.66 -1.88 0.93
N SER A 87 6.14 -2.51 1.98
CA SER A 87 6.73 -3.71 2.58
C SER A 87 5.69 -4.80 2.89
N GLY A 88 6.14 -6.03 3.12
CA GLY A 88 5.31 -7.10 3.65
C GLY A 88 5.15 -6.96 5.17
N ILE A 89 3.97 -7.30 5.70
CA ILE A 89 3.70 -7.22 7.15
C ILE A 89 4.79 -7.93 7.96
N PHE A 90 5.10 -9.19 7.63
CA PHE A 90 6.13 -9.95 8.34
C PHE A 90 7.55 -9.47 8.05
N GLN A 91 7.81 -8.92 6.86
CA GLN A 91 9.13 -8.37 6.55
C GLN A 91 9.43 -7.17 7.45
N GLU A 92 8.43 -6.30 7.65
CA GLU A 92 8.58 -5.12 8.50
C GLU A 92 8.73 -5.49 9.97
N ILE A 93 7.90 -6.40 10.48
CA ILE A 93 8.03 -6.92 11.85
C ILE A 93 9.41 -7.57 12.06
N MET A 94 9.92 -8.32 11.07
CA MET A 94 11.23 -8.96 11.21
C MET A 94 12.40 -7.96 11.22
N LYS A 95 12.24 -6.76 10.65
CA LYS A 95 13.26 -5.71 10.77
C LYS A 95 13.33 -5.17 12.19
N THR A 96 12.19 -5.04 12.88
CA THR A 96 12.15 -4.53 14.27
C THR A 96 12.67 -5.55 15.28
N VAL A 97 12.42 -6.85 15.05
CA VAL A 97 12.87 -7.92 15.96
C VAL A 97 14.37 -8.20 15.85
N LYS A 98 14.98 -7.93 14.70
CA LYS A 98 16.41 -8.15 14.45
C LYS A 98 17.30 -6.96 14.82
N SER A 99 16.70 -5.85 15.25
CA SER A 99 17.40 -4.64 15.68
C SER A 99 17.52 -4.56 17.19
#